data_AF-A0AAI9FGZ3-F1
#
_entry.id   AF-A0AAI9FGZ3-F1
#
_cell.length_a   1.000
_cell.length_b   1.000
_cell.length_c   1.000
_cell.angle_alpha   90.00
_cell.angle_beta   90.00
_cell.angle_gamma   90.00
#
_symmetry.space_group_name_H-M   'P 1'
#
loop_
_entity.id
_entity.type
_entity.pdbx_description
1 polymer ?
#
loop_
_entity_poly.entity_id
_entity_poly.type
_entity_poly.pdbx_seq_one_letter_code
_entity_poly.pdbx_strand_id
1 'polypeptide(L)'
;MAIKDIFEKLNSIEIDFSGISHWLAKYTFRYSRISLYEDLSGMLNDGINVKRALTHLIDVETDYGKKTGSSATYYICCECLNALNNTGAISSALKKYIKEDEYQLISSGEIRGDLAGGLVQAIKIVRSRSEMTMTLVMSMIYPSVLVFGCLANMYMVHDTITPVFLSLAPKERWTSSMRLLTDTSGFLIENGTYILCFCIVLFFLIRYSLARYTGPGRQYLDYIPPWSLYKTFNGVSFLFNMASMLSIDIPVAKALERLEKNSTQNRWLLERIKEIRRYVLLGQSLAMAMKSCGYDFPSKLCINKLLLHSENADNAFMMSNYADKWLEEAKGKVKSTGVWITVVSALIVFAFIVMMITALYDVSNVLQH
;
A
#
# COMPACT_ATOMS: atom_id res chain seq x y z
N MET A 1 12.24 39.69 41.89
CA MET A 1 11.29 40.32 40.94
C MET A 1 11.46 39.78 39.52
N ALA A 2 12.69 39.72 38.98
CA ALA A 2 12.96 39.25 37.61
C ALA A 2 12.57 37.79 37.27
N ILE A 3 12.65 36.85 38.22
CA ILE A 3 12.32 35.43 37.94
C ILE A 3 10.80 35.22 37.80
N LYS A 4 9.99 36.01 38.51
CA LYS A 4 8.53 35.94 38.46
C LYS A 4 7.99 36.53 37.15
N ASP A 5 8.58 37.63 36.69
CA ASP A 5 8.31 38.23 35.37
C ASP A 5 8.72 37.31 34.21
N ILE A 6 9.80 36.53 34.36
CA ILE A 6 10.22 35.54 33.35
C ILE A 6 9.23 34.36 33.32
N PHE A 7 8.72 33.92 34.47
CA PHE A 7 7.71 32.86 34.55
C PHE A 7 6.33 33.32 34.02
N GLU A 8 5.91 34.56 34.29
CA GLU A 8 4.70 35.15 33.70
C GLU A 8 4.84 35.42 32.20
N LYS A 9 6.04 35.81 31.72
CA LYS A 9 6.32 35.89 30.28
C LYS A 9 6.32 34.53 29.60
N LEU A 10 6.80 33.47 30.26
CA LEU A 10 6.73 32.10 29.71
C LEU A 10 5.30 31.56 29.68
N ASN A 11 4.46 31.93 30.65
CA ASN A 11 3.05 31.50 30.72
C ASN A 11 2.12 32.31 29.80
N SER A 12 2.57 33.47 29.30
CA SER A 12 1.83 34.32 28.34
C SER A 12 2.27 34.13 26.89
N ILE A 13 3.31 33.33 26.63
CA ILE A 13 3.62 32.86 25.29
C ILE A 13 2.78 31.59 25.09
N GLU A 14 1.51 31.76 24.72
CA GLU A 14 0.81 30.77 23.90
C GLU A 14 1.61 30.65 22.59
N ILE A 15 2.63 29.79 22.59
CA ILE A 15 3.25 29.35 21.36
C ILE A 15 2.12 28.69 20.59
N ASP A 16 1.71 29.30 19.48
CA ASP A 16 0.72 28.75 18.57
C ASP A 16 1.26 27.47 17.94
N PHE A 17 1.13 26.37 18.69
CA PHE A 17 1.47 25.03 18.26
C PHE A 17 0.51 24.52 17.18
N SER A 18 -0.46 25.31 16.71
CA SER A 18 -1.45 24.85 15.72
C SER A 18 -0.80 24.28 14.47
N GLY A 19 0.30 24.87 13.98
CA GLY A 19 1.00 24.34 12.80
C GLY A 19 1.71 23.00 13.04
N ILE A 20 2.30 22.82 14.22
CA ILE A 20 3.01 21.58 14.60
C ILE A 20 2.00 20.49 14.97
N SER A 21 0.93 20.85 15.68
CA SER A 21 -0.16 19.93 16.02
C SER A 21 -0.93 19.51 14.77
N HIS A 22 -1.10 20.37 13.77
CA HIS A 22 -1.67 20.03 12.47
C HIS A 22 -0.79 19.05 11.69
N TRP A 23 0.53 19.31 11.66
CA TRP A 23 1.50 18.41 11.05
C TRP A 23 1.54 17.04 11.74
N LEU A 24 1.53 17.01 13.07
CA LEU A 24 1.46 15.79 13.88
C LEU A 24 0.11 15.08 13.70
N ALA A 25 -1.00 15.80 13.65
CA ALA A 25 -2.33 15.25 13.43
C ALA A 25 -2.40 14.54 12.07
N LYS A 26 -1.83 15.14 11.02
CA LYS A 26 -1.75 14.51 9.69
C LYS A 26 -0.99 13.18 9.71
N TYR A 27 0.10 13.09 10.48
CA TYR A 27 0.92 11.89 10.56
C TYR A 27 0.28 10.80 11.44
N THR A 28 -0.28 11.21 12.59
CA THR A 28 -0.87 10.33 13.60
C THR A 28 -2.25 9.82 13.17
N PHE A 29 -3.01 10.60 12.40
CA PHE A 29 -4.34 10.21 11.92
C PHE A 29 -4.31 8.91 11.13
N ARG A 30 -3.21 8.60 10.44
CA ARG A 30 -3.05 7.32 9.73
C ARG A 30 -3.34 6.10 10.62
N TYR A 31 -3.07 6.20 11.92
CA TYR A 31 -3.29 5.12 12.89
C TYR A 31 -4.69 5.15 13.52
N SER A 32 -5.28 6.32 13.75
CA SER A 32 -6.63 6.44 14.36
C SER A 32 -7.79 6.50 13.38
N ARG A 33 -7.52 6.63 12.07
CA ARG A 33 -8.53 6.82 11.02
C ARG A 33 -9.56 5.70 10.93
N ILE A 34 -9.17 4.44 11.15
CA ILE A 34 -10.14 3.32 11.15
C ILE A 34 -11.12 3.48 12.31
N SER A 35 -10.62 3.75 13.52
CA SER A 35 -11.45 3.99 14.71
C SER A 35 -12.42 5.13 14.45
N LEU A 36 -11.94 6.27 13.94
CA LEU A 36 -12.81 7.41 13.64
C LEU A 36 -13.95 7.02 12.68
N TYR A 37 -13.64 6.26 11.62
CA TYR A 37 -14.66 5.82 10.67
C TYR A 37 -15.64 4.84 11.30
N GLU A 38 -15.16 3.94 12.16
CA GLU A 38 -16.00 2.96 12.85
C GLU A 38 -16.97 3.68 13.79
N ASP A 39 -16.45 4.57 14.64
CA ASP A 39 -17.25 5.33 15.59
C ASP A 39 -18.29 6.21 14.87
N LEU A 40 -17.88 6.96 13.83
CA LEU A 40 -18.82 7.75 13.02
C LEU A 40 -19.85 6.86 12.34
N SER A 41 -19.44 5.78 11.67
CA SER A 41 -20.39 4.92 10.96
C SER A 41 -21.39 4.24 11.89
N GLY A 42 -20.96 3.84 13.10
CA GLY A 42 -21.82 3.29 14.14
C GLY A 42 -22.87 4.30 14.59
N MET A 43 -22.45 5.50 15.00
CA MET A 43 -23.37 6.57 15.42
C MET A 43 -24.36 6.96 14.32
N LEU A 44 -23.92 7.03 13.06
CA LEU A 44 -24.79 7.35 11.93
C LEU A 44 -25.81 6.24 11.65
N ASN A 45 -25.41 4.97 11.78
CA ASN A 45 -26.32 3.83 11.67
C ASN A 45 -27.34 3.80 12.82
N ASP A 46 -26.95 4.28 14.01
CA ASP A 46 -27.86 4.48 15.15
C ASP A 46 -28.81 5.68 14.96
N GLY A 47 -28.76 6.37 13.82
CA GLY A 47 -29.61 7.50 13.47
C GLY A 47 -29.16 8.84 14.07
N ILE A 48 -27.96 8.92 14.65
CA ILE A 48 -27.39 10.16 15.16
C ILE A 48 -26.99 11.04 13.97
N ASN A 49 -27.37 12.33 14.00
CA ASN A 49 -26.95 13.27 12.95
C ASN A 49 -25.43 13.49 12.95
N VAL A 50 -24.82 13.60 11.76
CA VAL A 50 -23.37 13.80 11.55
C VAL A 50 -22.77 14.89 12.45
N LYS A 51 -23.46 16.04 12.58
CA LYS A 51 -22.98 17.15 13.40
C LYS A 51 -22.88 16.75 14.87
N ARG A 52 -23.91 16.07 15.38
CA ARG A 52 -23.97 15.59 16.77
C ARG A 52 -22.96 14.48 17.02
N ALA A 53 -22.78 13.57 16.06
CA ALA A 53 -21.76 12.53 16.13
C ALA A 53 -20.35 13.12 16.25
N LEU A 54 -20.01 14.11 15.42
CA LEU A 54 -18.73 14.83 15.50
C LEU A 54 -18.55 15.55 16.84
N THR A 55 -19.58 16.23 17.36
CA THR A 55 -19.52 16.87 18.68
C THR A 55 -19.27 15.85 19.79
N HIS A 56 -19.98 14.71 19.79
CA HIS A 56 -19.75 13.65 20.77
C HIS A 56 -18.32 13.11 20.72
N LEU A 57 -17.74 12.93 19.53
CA LEU A 57 -16.35 12.49 19.40
C LEU A 57 -15.36 13.54 19.94
N ILE A 58 -15.63 14.82 19.72
CA ILE A 58 -14.84 15.93 20.29
C ILE A 58 -14.93 15.92 21.82
N ASP A 59 -16.13 15.71 22.36
CA ASP A 59 -16.36 15.64 23.81
C ASP A 59 -15.64 14.45 24.45
N VAL A 60 -15.69 13.27 23.82
CA VAL A 60 -14.98 12.07 24.30
C VAL A 60 -13.47 12.30 24.33
N GLU A 61 -12.89 12.89 23.28
CA GLU A 61 -11.44 13.17 23.20
C GLU A 61 -10.97 14.22 24.22
N THR A 62 -11.85 15.14 24.62
CA THR A 62 -11.56 16.16 25.64
C THR A 62 -11.92 15.73 27.05
N ASP A 63 -12.39 14.49 27.26
CA ASP A 63 -12.97 14.02 28.52
C ASP A 63 -14.03 15.02 29.03
N TYR A 64 -14.96 15.37 28.15
CA TYR A 64 -16.02 16.36 28.35
C TYR A 64 -15.49 17.71 28.86
N GLY A 65 -14.41 18.20 28.24
CA GLY A 65 -13.79 19.48 28.56
C GLY A 65 -12.81 19.47 29.74
N LYS A 66 -12.52 18.30 30.35
CA LYS A 66 -11.51 18.18 31.43
C LYS A 66 -10.08 18.21 30.91
N LYS A 67 -9.86 17.90 29.64
CA LYS A 67 -8.55 17.86 29.00
C LYS A 67 -8.56 18.66 27.70
N THR A 68 -7.45 19.34 27.41
CA THR A 68 -7.24 19.98 26.12
C THR A 68 -7.12 18.90 25.04
N GLY A 69 -8.01 18.93 24.04
CA GLY A 69 -7.99 17.99 22.93
C GLY A 69 -6.73 18.15 22.09
N SER A 70 -5.79 17.22 22.23
CA SER A 70 -4.51 17.22 21.50
C SER A 70 -4.37 16.05 20.52
N SER A 71 -5.34 15.14 20.53
CA SER A 71 -5.40 13.99 19.64
C SER A 71 -5.62 14.40 18.19
N ALA A 72 -5.06 13.63 17.25
CA ALA A 72 -5.30 13.82 15.82
C ALA A 72 -6.80 13.73 15.48
N THR A 73 -7.52 12.84 16.17
CA THR A 73 -8.96 12.64 16.00
C THR A 73 -9.73 13.91 16.38
N TYR A 74 -9.37 14.54 17.50
CA TYR A 74 -9.99 15.80 17.96
C TYR A 74 -9.87 16.90 16.88
N TYR A 75 -8.66 17.16 16.40
CA TYR A 75 -8.43 18.21 15.39
C TYR A 75 -9.22 17.96 14.11
N ILE A 76 -9.26 16.71 13.65
CA ILE A 76 -9.96 16.34 12.43
C ILE A 76 -11.47 16.43 12.62
N CYS A 77 -12.01 16.03 13.77
CA CYS A 77 -13.42 16.21 14.07
C CYS A 77 -13.81 17.70 14.11
N CYS A 78 -12.98 18.56 14.69
CA CYS A 78 -13.18 20.01 14.69
C CYS A 78 -13.17 20.59 13.26
N GLU A 79 -12.20 20.18 12.42
CA GLU A 79 -12.17 20.60 11.01
C GLU A 79 -13.36 20.08 10.22
N CYS A 80 -13.76 18.83 10.42
CA CYS A 80 -14.95 18.24 9.80
C CYS A 80 -16.22 18.98 10.20
N LEU A 81 -16.35 19.38 11.48
CA LEU A 81 -17.51 20.12 11.97
C LEU A 81 -17.56 21.52 11.35
N ASN A 82 -16.40 22.20 11.24
CA ASN A 82 -16.29 23.49 10.55
C ASN A 82 -16.62 23.36 9.06
N ALA A 83 -16.10 22.33 8.39
CA ALA A 83 -16.38 22.07 6.98
C ALA A 83 -17.85 21.72 6.74
N LEU A 84 -18.48 20.96 7.64
CA LEU A 84 -19.90 20.65 7.58
C LEU A 84 -20.75 21.92 7.67
N ASN A 85 -20.42 22.84 8.58
CA ASN A 85 -21.12 24.13 8.70
C ASN A 85 -20.93 25.03 7.47
N ASN A 86 -19.75 25.01 6.84
CA ASN A 86 -19.43 25.90 5.72
C ASN A 86 -19.83 25.36 4.35
N THR A 87 -19.71 24.04 4.14
CA THR A 87 -19.84 23.39 2.81
C THR A 87 -20.90 22.31 2.76
N GLY A 88 -21.46 21.90 3.91
CA GLY A 88 -22.42 20.81 3.99
C GLY A 88 -21.81 19.39 3.90
N ALA A 89 -20.48 19.26 3.79
CA ALA A 89 -19.81 17.98 3.59
C ALA A 89 -18.53 17.85 4.44
N ILE A 90 -18.40 16.75 5.18
CA ILE A 90 -17.18 16.40 5.95
C ILE A 90 -16.06 15.88 5.04
N SER A 91 -16.40 15.30 3.88
CA SER A 91 -15.39 14.80 2.93
C SER A 91 -14.44 15.89 2.45
N SER A 92 -14.90 17.15 2.41
CA SER A 92 -14.11 18.31 2.00
C SER A 92 -12.93 18.58 2.95
N ALA A 93 -13.12 18.44 4.26
CA ALA A 93 -12.04 18.51 5.26
C ALA A 93 -11.13 17.29 5.15
N LEU A 94 -11.72 16.09 5.06
CA LEU A 94 -10.99 14.83 5.04
C LEU A 94 -10.04 14.71 3.85
N LYS A 95 -10.34 15.32 2.70
CA LYS A 95 -9.55 15.26 1.47
C LYS A 95 -8.04 15.53 1.67
N LYS A 96 -7.68 16.38 2.65
CA LYS A 96 -6.28 16.71 2.95
C LYS A 96 -5.51 15.62 3.69
N TYR A 97 -6.22 14.70 4.35
CA TYR A 97 -5.67 13.71 5.27
C TYR A 97 -5.75 12.27 4.76
N ILE A 98 -6.60 12.02 3.77
CA ILE A 98 -6.93 10.67 3.31
C ILE A 98 -6.52 10.47 1.86
N LYS A 99 -6.44 9.20 1.44
CA LYS A 99 -6.13 8.85 0.06
C LYS A 99 -7.36 9.05 -0.81
N GLU A 100 -7.14 9.27 -2.10
CA GLU A 100 -8.22 9.55 -3.06
C GLU A 100 -9.27 8.44 -3.13
N ASP A 101 -8.85 7.17 -3.02
CA ASP A 101 -9.76 6.02 -2.99
C ASP A 101 -10.80 6.14 -1.84
N GLU A 102 -10.36 6.62 -0.68
CA GLU A 102 -11.19 6.74 0.52
C GLU A 102 -12.07 7.98 0.45
N TYR A 103 -11.51 9.09 -0.03
CA TYR A 103 -12.26 10.33 -0.26
C TYR A 103 -13.42 10.09 -1.23
N GLN A 104 -13.22 9.31 -2.28
CA GLN A 104 -14.27 8.99 -3.26
C GLN A 104 -15.41 8.19 -2.65
N LEU A 105 -15.12 7.21 -1.78
CA LEU A 105 -16.16 6.42 -1.11
C LEU A 105 -16.97 7.27 -0.13
N ILE A 106 -16.28 8.07 0.70
CA ILE A 106 -16.93 8.93 1.69
C ILE A 106 -17.77 10.00 1.00
N SER A 107 -17.22 10.71 0.02
CA SER A 107 -17.96 11.75 -0.73
C SER A 107 -19.13 11.18 -1.52
N SER A 108 -19.02 9.97 -2.07
CA SER A 108 -20.15 9.32 -2.76
C SER A 108 -21.25 8.93 -1.76
N GLY A 109 -20.87 8.47 -0.56
CA GLY A 109 -21.80 8.22 0.55
C GLY A 109 -22.54 9.48 1.01
N GLU A 110 -21.83 10.61 1.16
CA GLU A 110 -22.47 11.90 1.49
C GLU A 110 -23.48 12.35 0.45
N ILE A 111 -23.12 12.27 -0.84
CA ILE A 111 -24.02 12.66 -1.94
C ILE A 111 -25.26 11.76 -1.97
N ARG A 112 -25.12 10.48 -1.61
CA ARG A 112 -26.22 9.51 -1.51
C ARG A 112 -27.11 9.72 -0.28
N GLY A 113 -26.65 10.47 0.72
CA GLY A 113 -27.26 10.49 2.05
C GLY A 113 -26.99 9.23 2.88
N ASP A 114 -26.05 8.39 2.44
CA ASP A 114 -25.60 7.15 3.10
C ASP A 114 -24.10 7.27 3.44
N LEU A 115 -23.79 8.26 4.29
CA LEU A 115 -22.42 8.48 4.75
C LEU A 115 -21.89 7.28 5.56
N ALA A 116 -22.75 6.61 6.32
CA ALA A 116 -22.39 5.43 7.10
C ALA A 116 -21.88 4.31 6.19
N GLY A 117 -22.61 3.98 5.12
CA GLY A 117 -22.18 2.98 4.13
C GLY A 117 -20.86 3.36 3.45
N GLY A 118 -20.68 4.64 3.10
CA GLY A 118 -19.42 5.16 2.53
C GLY A 118 -18.22 4.99 3.47
N LEU A 119 -18.39 5.27 4.76
CA LEU A 119 -17.36 5.06 5.79
C LEU A 119 -17.03 3.58 5.98
N VAL A 120 -18.04 2.70 6.01
CA VAL A 120 -17.86 1.24 6.12
C VAL A 120 -17.06 0.69 4.94
N GLN A 121 -17.35 1.13 3.72
CA GLN A 121 -16.56 0.74 2.53
C GLN A 121 -15.13 1.27 2.62
N ALA A 122 -14.94 2.51 3.09
CA ALA A 122 -13.61 3.08 3.29
C ALA A 122 -12.81 2.27 4.34
N ILE A 123 -13.41 1.89 5.48
CA ILE A 123 -12.79 1.00 6.48
C ILE A 123 -12.30 -0.28 5.83
N LYS A 124 -13.14 -0.93 5.01
CA LYS A 124 -12.81 -2.20 4.36
C LYS A 124 -11.58 -2.09 3.46
N ILE A 125 -11.48 -1.04 2.65
CA ILE A 125 -10.31 -0.78 1.80
C ILE A 125 -9.06 -0.53 2.64
N VAL A 126 -9.17 0.31 3.66
CA VAL A 126 -8.04 0.66 4.53
C VAL A 126 -7.52 -0.54 5.29
N ARG A 127 -8.42 -1.32 5.92
CA ARG A 127 -8.09 -2.54 6.66
C ARG A 127 -7.45 -3.58 5.74
N SER A 128 -8.06 -3.85 4.59
CA SER A 128 -7.52 -4.85 3.64
C SER A 128 -6.15 -4.44 3.10
N ARG A 129 -5.92 -3.15 2.84
CA ARG A 129 -4.60 -2.64 2.45
C ARG A 129 -3.59 -2.81 3.58
N SER A 130 -3.97 -2.47 4.82
CA SER A 130 -3.12 -2.66 6.00
C SER A 130 -2.75 -4.13 6.20
N GLU A 131 -3.74 -5.03 6.23
CA GLU A 131 -3.58 -6.48 6.38
C GLU A 131 -2.64 -7.06 5.33
N MET A 132 -2.82 -6.71 4.05
CA MET A 132 -1.92 -7.18 2.99
C MET A 132 -0.50 -6.64 3.16
N THR A 133 -0.35 -5.35 3.47
CA THR A 133 0.99 -4.78 3.69
C THR A 133 1.68 -5.41 4.90
N MET A 134 0.94 -5.65 5.98
CA MET A 134 1.44 -6.32 7.16
C MET A 134 1.79 -7.77 6.85
N THR A 135 0.95 -8.49 6.11
CA THR A 135 1.22 -9.87 5.67
C THR A 135 2.49 -9.94 4.83
N LEU A 136 2.70 -9.00 3.90
CA LEU A 136 3.95 -8.92 3.12
C LEU A 136 5.16 -8.66 4.02
N VAL A 137 5.09 -7.65 4.90
CA VAL A 137 6.18 -7.31 5.81
C VAL A 137 6.53 -8.50 6.70
N MET A 138 5.53 -9.15 7.29
CA MET A 138 5.72 -10.34 8.13
C MET A 138 6.28 -11.52 7.33
N SER A 139 5.84 -11.71 6.09
CA SER A 139 6.37 -12.75 5.20
C SER A 139 7.82 -12.51 4.77
N MET A 140 8.31 -11.26 4.86
CA MET A 140 9.70 -10.92 4.53
C MET A 140 10.66 -11.11 5.70
N ILE A 141 10.17 -11.24 6.94
CA ILE A 141 11.04 -11.40 8.12
C ILE A 141 11.90 -12.67 7.99
N TYR A 142 11.28 -13.81 7.70
CA TYR A 142 12.00 -15.08 7.60
C TYR A 142 13.04 -15.12 6.46
N PRO A 143 12.71 -14.76 5.21
CA PRO A 143 13.70 -14.55 4.15
C PRO A 143 14.83 -13.62 4.55
N SER A 144 14.54 -12.53 5.27
CA SER A 144 15.56 -11.56 5.69
C SER A 144 16.56 -12.19 6.67
N VAL A 145 16.09 -12.99 7.62
CA VAL A 145 16.96 -13.74 8.55
C VAL A 145 17.86 -14.72 7.78
N LEU A 146 17.29 -15.44 6.82
CA LEU A 146 18.05 -16.36 5.96
C LEU A 146 19.13 -15.65 5.14
N VAL A 147 18.78 -14.55 4.48
CA VAL A 147 19.74 -13.75 3.71
C VAL A 147 20.81 -13.18 4.61
N PHE A 148 20.46 -12.63 5.78
CA PHE A 148 21.44 -12.09 6.72
C PHE A 148 22.41 -13.17 7.24
N GLY A 149 21.89 -14.36 7.56
CA GLY A 149 22.73 -15.52 7.91
C GLY A 149 23.64 -15.94 6.76
N CYS A 150 23.15 -15.92 5.52
CA CYS A 150 23.97 -16.20 4.33
C CYS A 150 25.09 -15.16 4.15
N LEU A 151 24.78 -13.87 4.29
CA LEU A 151 25.77 -12.79 4.23
C LEU A 151 26.85 -12.94 5.31
N ALA A 152 26.46 -13.30 6.54
CA ALA A 152 27.39 -13.56 7.63
C ALA A 152 28.34 -14.74 7.31
N ASN A 153 27.82 -15.83 6.75
CA ASN A 153 28.65 -16.95 6.32
C ASN A 153 29.57 -16.56 5.16
N MET A 154 29.08 -15.80 4.18
CA MET A 154 29.91 -15.31 3.07
C MET A 154 31.04 -14.40 3.55
N TYR A 155 30.77 -13.54 4.53
CA TYR A 155 31.80 -12.74 5.19
C TYR A 155 32.85 -13.63 5.88
N MET A 156 32.43 -14.65 6.63
CA MET A 156 33.33 -15.61 7.27
C MET A 156 34.19 -16.38 6.24
N VAL A 157 33.59 -16.78 5.12
CA VAL A 157 34.32 -17.45 4.04
C VAL A 157 35.40 -16.53 3.47
N HIS A 158 35.06 -15.27 3.19
CA HIS A 158 35.99 -14.31 2.63
C HIS A 158 37.14 -13.97 3.59
N ASP A 159 36.84 -13.64 4.85
CA ASP A 159 37.82 -13.12 5.81
C ASP A 159 38.63 -14.21 6.51
N THR A 160 38.02 -15.37 6.80
CA THR A 160 38.65 -16.44 7.59
C THR A 160 39.02 -17.66 6.76
N ILE A 161 38.13 -18.16 5.91
CA ILE A 161 38.36 -19.44 5.20
C ILE A 161 39.26 -19.26 3.98
N THR A 162 39.06 -18.20 3.19
CA THR A 162 39.85 -17.91 1.99
C THR A 162 41.36 -17.80 2.27
N PRO A 163 41.84 -17.06 3.31
CA PRO A 163 43.27 -17.04 3.62
C PRO A 163 43.81 -18.40 4.08
N VAL A 164 42.99 -19.22 4.75
CA VAL A 164 43.36 -20.60 5.09
C VAL A 164 43.51 -21.45 3.83
N PHE A 165 42.62 -21.32 2.85
CA PHE A 165 42.77 -22.05 1.57
C PHE A 165 44.04 -21.63 0.84
N LEU A 166 44.38 -20.34 0.86
CA LEU A 166 45.59 -19.81 0.25
C LEU A 166 46.88 -20.30 0.94
N SER A 167 46.85 -20.55 2.25
CA SER A 167 48.01 -21.07 2.97
C SER A 167 48.23 -22.57 2.74
N LEU A 168 47.18 -23.32 2.41
CA LEU A 168 47.25 -24.76 2.17
C LEU A 168 47.63 -25.10 0.72
N ALA A 169 47.07 -24.40 -0.27
CA ALA A 169 47.34 -24.66 -1.67
C ALA A 169 47.25 -23.38 -2.51
N PRO A 170 48.14 -23.20 -3.52
CA PRO A 170 48.04 -22.09 -4.45
C PRO A 170 46.78 -22.23 -5.32
N LYS A 171 46.23 -21.10 -5.79
CA LYS A 171 44.91 -21.03 -6.45
C LYS A 171 44.78 -21.96 -7.66
N GLU A 172 45.89 -22.32 -8.30
CA GLU A 172 45.94 -23.22 -9.46
C GLU A 172 45.51 -24.65 -9.11
N ARG A 173 45.72 -25.09 -7.86
CA ARG A 173 45.33 -26.41 -7.36
C ARG A 173 43.93 -26.46 -6.77
N TRP A 174 43.23 -25.33 -6.69
CA TRP A 174 41.88 -25.29 -6.13
C TRP A 174 40.90 -26.02 -7.03
N THR A 175 40.01 -26.81 -6.42
CA THR A 175 38.89 -27.42 -7.12
C THR A 175 37.89 -26.34 -7.57
N SER A 176 37.02 -26.70 -8.52
CA SER A 176 35.98 -25.80 -9.02
C SER A 176 35.05 -25.30 -7.91
N SER A 177 34.74 -26.14 -6.92
CA SER A 177 33.89 -25.80 -5.77
C SER A 177 34.53 -24.73 -4.88
N MET A 178 35.83 -24.86 -4.59
CA MET A 178 36.59 -23.89 -3.80
C MET A 178 36.65 -22.52 -4.50
N ARG A 179 36.91 -22.51 -5.82
CA ARG A 179 36.93 -21.28 -6.62
C ARG A 179 35.56 -20.61 -6.64
N LEU A 180 34.50 -21.36 -6.95
CA LEU A 180 33.14 -20.81 -6.94
C LEU A 180 32.75 -20.21 -5.58
N LEU A 181 33.08 -20.89 -4.47
CA LEU A 181 32.79 -20.40 -3.12
C LEU A 181 33.55 -19.10 -2.79
N THR A 182 34.85 -19.05 -3.09
CA THR A 182 35.70 -17.89 -2.80
C THR A 182 35.40 -16.71 -3.73
N ASP A 183 35.17 -16.96 -5.01
CA ASP A 183 34.83 -15.91 -5.98
C ASP A 183 33.45 -15.31 -5.71
N THR A 184 32.44 -16.12 -5.40
CA THR A 184 31.08 -15.62 -5.10
C THR A 184 31.02 -14.84 -3.78
N SER A 185 31.71 -15.31 -2.74
CA SER A 185 31.80 -14.59 -1.46
C SER A 185 32.61 -13.30 -1.59
N GLY A 186 33.77 -13.35 -2.27
CA GLY A 186 34.59 -12.16 -2.55
C GLY A 186 33.86 -11.11 -3.37
N PHE A 187 33.22 -11.51 -4.47
CA PHE A 187 32.43 -10.60 -5.29
C PHE A 187 31.36 -9.86 -4.47
N LEU A 188 30.66 -10.57 -3.58
CA LEU A 188 29.58 -10.00 -2.80
C LEU A 188 30.07 -9.05 -1.69
N ILE A 189 31.17 -9.39 -1.01
CA ILE A 189 31.74 -8.58 0.06
C ILE A 189 32.45 -7.34 -0.50
N GLU A 190 33.29 -7.51 -1.53
CA GLU A 190 34.03 -6.41 -2.16
C GLU A 190 33.08 -5.42 -2.87
N ASN A 191 32.06 -5.92 -3.57
CA ASN A 191 31.08 -5.06 -4.26
C ASN A 191 29.81 -4.77 -3.44
N GLY A 192 29.80 -5.10 -2.14
CA GLY A 192 28.62 -5.02 -1.30
C GLY A 192 28.01 -3.61 -1.24
N THR A 193 28.84 -2.56 -1.25
CA THR A 193 28.40 -1.16 -1.27
C THR A 193 27.70 -0.80 -2.58
N TYR A 194 28.21 -1.24 -3.72
CA TYR A 194 27.58 -1.04 -5.04
C TYR A 194 26.27 -1.81 -5.15
N ILE A 195 26.22 -3.05 -4.64
CA ILE A 195 25.00 -3.87 -4.61
C ILE A 195 23.94 -3.20 -3.73
N LEU A 196 24.31 -2.70 -2.55
CA LEU A 196 23.40 -1.98 -1.67
C LEU A 196 22.87 -0.69 -2.33
N CYS A 197 23.76 0.09 -2.95
CA CYS A 197 23.39 1.28 -3.70
C CYS A 197 22.41 0.95 -4.84
N PHE A 198 22.70 -0.10 -5.61
CA PHE A 198 21.81 -0.60 -6.67
C PHE A 198 20.44 -0.99 -6.13
N CYS A 199 20.36 -1.72 -5.01
CA CYS A 199 19.09 -2.09 -4.36
C CYS A 199 18.28 -0.86 -3.92
N ILE A 200 18.94 0.16 -3.37
CA ILE A 200 18.28 1.41 -2.95
C ILE A 200 17.73 2.16 -4.17
N VAL A 201 18.54 2.34 -5.21
CA VAL A 201 18.12 2.99 -6.46
C VAL A 201 16.95 2.22 -7.09
N LEU A 202 17.05 0.89 -7.16
CA LEU A 202 16.00 0.03 -7.68
C LEU A 202 14.69 0.17 -6.88
N PHE A 203 14.76 0.24 -5.55
CA PHE A 203 13.60 0.47 -4.70
C PHE A 203 12.90 1.80 -5.05
N PHE A 204 13.64 2.89 -5.17
CA PHE A 204 13.08 4.19 -5.55
C PHE A 204 12.50 4.20 -6.97
N LEU A 205 13.16 3.53 -7.92
CA LEU A 205 12.67 3.36 -9.29
C LEU A 205 11.36 2.56 -9.32
N ILE A 206 11.28 1.44 -8.61
CA ILE A 206 10.04 0.67 -8.46
C ILE A 206 8.96 1.57 -7.88
N ARG A 207 9.26 2.31 -6.80
CA ARG A 207 8.27 3.16 -6.13
C ARG A 207 7.75 4.29 -7.01
N TYR A 208 8.63 4.92 -7.79
CA TYR A 208 8.29 5.92 -8.80
C TYR A 208 7.43 5.31 -9.92
N SER A 209 7.83 4.13 -10.40
CA SER A 209 7.17 3.45 -11.52
C SER A 209 5.71 3.10 -11.20
N LEU A 210 5.36 2.77 -9.96
CA LEU A 210 4.01 2.32 -9.59
C LEU A 210 2.92 3.30 -10.04
N ALA A 211 3.07 4.59 -9.74
CA ALA A 211 2.05 5.62 -10.02
C ALA A 211 2.31 6.43 -11.30
N ARG A 212 3.56 6.46 -11.80
CA ARG A 212 3.96 7.39 -12.88
C ARG A 212 4.33 6.72 -14.19
N TYR A 213 4.70 5.44 -14.19
CA TYR A 213 5.10 4.75 -15.42
C TYR A 213 3.87 4.29 -16.21
N THR A 214 3.74 4.85 -17.42
CA THR A 214 2.69 4.55 -18.41
C THR A 214 3.35 4.03 -19.70
N GLY A 215 2.65 3.22 -20.49
CA GLY A 215 3.15 2.67 -21.76
C GLY A 215 3.04 1.15 -21.92
N PRO A 216 3.45 0.60 -23.09
CA PRO A 216 3.23 -0.81 -23.44
C PRO A 216 3.99 -1.79 -22.54
N GLY A 217 5.23 -1.46 -22.17
CA GLY A 217 6.02 -2.27 -21.24
C GLY A 217 5.37 -2.40 -19.85
N ARG A 218 4.50 -1.46 -19.47
CA ARG A 218 3.78 -1.52 -18.20
C ARG A 218 2.73 -2.63 -18.15
N GLN A 219 2.13 -2.97 -19.29
CA GLN A 219 1.10 -4.02 -19.35
C GLN A 219 1.68 -5.37 -18.91
N TYR A 220 2.92 -5.67 -19.29
CA TYR A 220 3.62 -6.88 -18.83
C TYR A 220 4.01 -6.82 -17.35
N LEU A 221 4.48 -5.66 -16.88
CA LEU A 221 4.83 -5.49 -15.45
C LEU A 221 3.63 -5.66 -14.53
N ASP A 222 2.42 -5.26 -14.97
CA ASP A 222 1.19 -5.39 -14.18
C ASP A 222 0.82 -6.86 -13.83
N TYR A 223 1.52 -7.88 -14.38
CA TYR A 223 1.37 -9.28 -13.98
C TYR A 223 2.35 -9.71 -12.87
N ILE A 224 3.39 -8.92 -12.57
CA ILE A 224 4.47 -9.26 -11.63
C ILE A 224 4.33 -8.41 -10.35
N PRO A 225 4.47 -8.99 -9.14
CA PRO A 225 4.57 -8.20 -7.91
C PRO A 225 5.80 -7.26 -7.94
N PRO A 226 5.72 -6.02 -7.43
CA PRO A 226 4.61 -5.38 -6.70
C PRO A 226 3.55 -4.70 -7.58
N TRP A 227 3.75 -4.61 -8.89
CA TRP A 227 2.85 -3.89 -9.80
C TRP A 227 1.47 -4.54 -9.92
N SER A 228 1.40 -5.87 -9.91
CA SER A 228 0.13 -6.60 -9.90
C SER A 228 -0.74 -6.30 -8.67
N LEU A 229 -0.12 -6.15 -7.50
CA LEU A 229 -0.80 -5.74 -6.27
C LEU A 229 -1.30 -4.31 -6.37
N TYR A 230 -0.47 -3.42 -6.93
CA TYR A 230 -0.87 -2.03 -7.17
C TYR A 230 -2.06 -1.92 -8.10
N LYS A 231 -2.07 -2.66 -9.21
CA LYS A 231 -3.22 -2.77 -10.13
C LYS A 231 -4.47 -3.27 -9.41
N THR A 232 -4.31 -4.29 -8.56
CA THR A 232 -5.42 -4.88 -7.80
C THR A 232 -6.06 -3.87 -6.84
N PHE A 233 -5.27 -3.13 -6.07
CA PHE A 233 -5.81 -2.11 -5.15
C PHE A 233 -6.57 -1.01 -5.87
N ASN A 234 -5.95 -0.40 -6.89
CA ASN A 234 -6.62 0.66 -7.66
C ASN A 234 -7.86 0.12 -8.39
N GLY A 235 -7.82 -1.14 -8.82
CA GLY A 235 -8.95 -1.81 -9.44
C GLY A 235 -10.12 -2.05 -8.51
N VAL A 236 -9.87 -2.54 -7.29
CA VAL A 236 -10.91 -2.72 -6.27
C VAL A 236 -11.51 -1.38 -5.86
N SER A 237 -10.68 -0.37 -5.62
CA SER A 237 -11.15 1.00 -5.33
C SER A 237 -12.00 1.56 -6.47
N PHE A 238 -11.57 1.39 -7.72
CA PHE A 238 -12.34 1.78 -8.89
C PHE A 238 -13.71 1.10 -8.93
N LEU A 239 -13.79 -0.22 -8.68
CA LEU A 239 -15.05 -0.96 -8.71
C LEU A 239 -16.01 -0.52 -7.62
N PHE A 240 -15.54 -0.31 -6.38
CA PHE A 240 -16.39 0.19 -5.31
C PHE A 240 -16.91 1.60 -5.60
N ASN A 241 -16.05 2.50 -6.10
CA ASN A 241 -16.48 3.85 -6.43
C ASN A 241 -17.48 3.86 -7.60
N MET A 242 -17.28 3.02 -8.62
CA MET A 242 -18.27 2.84 -9.69
C MET A 242 -19.57 2.25 -9.15
N ALA A 243 -19.52 1.17 -8.37
CA ALA A 243 -20.71 0.54 -7.80
C ALA A 243 -21.52 1.53 -6.94
N SER A 244 -20.84 2.30 -6.09
CA SER A 244 -21.44 3.34 -5.25
C SER A 244 -22.15 4.40 -6.09
N MET A 245 -21.48 4.98 -7.09
CA MET A 245 -22.09 6.00 -7.95
C MET A 245 -23.24 5.44 -8.81
N LEU A 246 -23.11 4.22 -9.33
CA LEU A 246 -24.16 3.61 -10.14
C LEU A 246 -25.38 3.21 -9.31
N SER A 247 -25.22 2.90 -8.02
CA SER A 247 -26.34 2.60 -7.11
C SER A 247 -27.23 3.81 -6.76
N ILE A 248 -26.83 5.01 -7.18
CA ILE A 248 -27.62 6.25 -7.08
C ILE A 248 -27.89 6.84 -8.47
N ASP A 249 -27.95 5.98 -9.48
CA ASP A 249 -28.30 6.31 -10.87
C ASP A 249 -27.45 7.41 -11.51
N ILE A 250 -26.21 7.63 -11.04
CA ILE A 250 -25.29 8.53 -11.72
C ILE A 250 -24.92 7.89 -13.06
N PRO A 251 -25.05 8.63 -14.19
CA PRO A 251 -24.66 8.09 -15.50
C PRO A 251 -23.18 7.68 -15.53
N VAL A 252 -22.89 6.52 -16.13
CA VAL A 252 -21.53 5.92 -16.23
C VAL A 252 -20.49 6.95 -16.70
N ALA A 253 -20.80 7.73 -17.74
CA ALA A 253 -19.88 8.72 -18.29
C ALA A 253 -19.51 9.81 -17.26
N LYS A 254 -20.47 10.24 -16.43
CA LYS A 254 -20.28 11.24 -15.38
C LYS A 254 -19.51 10.65 -14.18
N ALA A 255 -19.76 9.39 -13.84
CA ALA A 255 -19.00 8.67 -12.83
C ALA A 255 -17.51 8.56 -13.23
N LEU A 256 -17.23 8.13 -14.47
CA LEU A 256 -15.87 8.05 -14.99
C LEU A 256 -15.17 9.42 -15.04
N GLU A 257 -15.88 10.50 -15.40
CA GLU A 257 -15.34 11.85 -15.36
C GLU A 257 -14.93 12.27 -13.94
N ARG A 258 -15.73 11.94 -12.92
CA ARG A 258 -15.39 12.21 -11.52
C ARG A 258 -14.14 11.44 -11.09
N LEU A 259 -14.04 10.16 -11.46
CA LEU A 259 -12.85 9.35 -11.18
C LEU A 259 -11.60 9.88 -11.89
N GLU A 260 -11.74 10.33 -13.14
CA GLU A 260 -10.66 10.93 -13.93
C GLU A 260 -10.11 12.18 -13.23
N LYS A 261 -10.99 13.11 -12.83
CA LYS A 261 -10.62 14.37 -12.14
C LYS A 261 -9.88 14.11 -10.83
N ASN A 262 -10.28 13.09 -10.09
CA ASN A 262 -9.66 12.73 -8.81
C ASN A 262 -8.38 11.89 -8.96
N SER A 263 -8.10 11.33 -10.15
CA SER A 263 -6.94 10.46 -10.39
C SER A 263 -5.72 11.18 -10.97
N THR A 264 -5.72 12.52 -11.02
CA THR A 264 -4.67 13.33 -11.67
C THR A 264 -3.26 13.11 -11.10
N GLN A 265 -3.14 12.77 -9.82
CA GLN A 265 -1.84 12.44 -9.20
C GLN A 265 -1.28 11.07 -9.63
N ASN A 266 -2.16 10.17 -10.07
CA ASN A 266 -1.83 8.80 -10.47
C ASN A 266 -1.98 8.65 -11.99
N ARG A 267 -0.90 8.93 -12.73
CA ARG A 267 -0.87 8.85 -14.20
C ARG A 267 -1.25 7.47 -14.73
N TRP A 268 -0.81 6.41 -14.05
CA TRP A 268 -1.11 5.03 -14.42
C TRP A 268 -2.63 4.74 -14.40
N LEU A 269 -3.33 5.23 -13.38
CA LEU A 269 -4.77 5.06 -13.24
C LEU A 269 -5.53 6.00 -14.18
N LEU A 270 -5.06 7.25 -14.31
CA LEU A 270 -5.64 8.27 -15.18
C LEU A 270 -5.71 7.80 -16.64
N GLU A 271 -4.62 7.23 -17.17
CA GLU A 271 -4.56 6.68 -18.53
C GLU A 271 -5.66 5.65 -18.78
N ARG A 272 -5.84 4.71 -17.85
CA ARG A 272 -6.84 3.63 -17.95
C ARG A 272 -8.26 4.17 -17.89
N ILE A 273 -8.55 5.06 -16.93
CA ILE A 273 -9.89 5.64 -16.77
C ILE A 273 -10.26 6.49 -17.99
N LYS A 274 -9.31 7.30 -18.48
CA LYS A 274 -9.52 8.16 -19.66
C LYS A 274 -9.86 7.34 -20.90
N GLU A 275 -9.15 6.24 -21.12
CA GLU A 275 -9.44 5.33 -22.24
C GLU A 275 -10.78 4.60 -22.09
N ILE A 276 -11.13 4.12 -20.90
CA ILE A 276 -12.46 3.55 -20.64
C ILE A 276 -13.56 4.58 -20.91
N ARG A 277 -13.39 5.82 -20.41
CA ARG A 277 -14.34 6.92 -20.64
C ARG A 277 -14.50 7.23 -22.12
N ARG A 278 -13.42 7.23 -22.90
CA ARG A 278 -13.45 7.42 -24.36
C ARG A 278 -14.39 6.40 -25.03
N TYR A 279 -14.26 5.12 -24.72
CA TYR A 279 -15.13 4.08 -25.30
C TYR A 279 -16.59 4.17 -24.82
N VAL A 280 -16.83 4.56 -23.57
CA VAL A 280 -18.20 4.82 -23.09
C VAL A 280 -18.83 5.99 -23.83
N LEU A 281 -18.08 7.08 -24.09
CA LEU A 281 -18.56 8.22 -24.87
C LEU A 281 -18.84 7.87 -26.34
N LEU A 282 -18.19 6.83 -26.86
CA LEU A 282 -18.49 6.25 -28.18
C LEU A 282 -19.73 5.32 -28.19
N GLY A 283 -20.44 5.21 -27.06
CA GLY A 283 -21.68 4.45 -26.95
C GLY A 283 -21.53 2.99 -26.50
N GLN A 284 -20.33 2.55 -26.10
CA GLN A 284 -20.16 1.21 -25.56
C GLN A 284 -20.68 1.11 -24.11
N SER A 285 -21.20 -0.07 -23.73
CA SER A 285 -21.46 -0.39 -22.34
C SER A 285 -20.16 -0.36 -21.52
N LEU A 286 -20.24 -0.11 -20.21
CA LEU A 286 -19.06 0.00 -19.34
C LEU A 286 -18.16 -1.24 -19.41
N ALA A 287 -18.75 -2.43 -19.36
CA ALA A 287 -18.01 -3.69 -19.42
C ALA A 287 -17.32 -3.88 -20.78
N MET A 288 -17.97 -3.48 -21.89
CA MET A 288 -17.36 -3.51 -23.22
C MET A 288 -16.25 -2.46 -23.35
N ALA A 289 -16.43 -1.26 -22.82
CA ALA A 289 -15.41 -0.22 -22.80
C ALA A 289 -14.15 -0.65 -22.04
N MET A 290 -14.30 -1.36 -20.92
CA MET A 290 -13.18 -1.97 -20.18
C MET A 290 -12.45 -3.05 -20.98
N LYS A 291 -13.16 -3.82 -21.81
CA LYS A 291 -12.55 -4.82 -22.69
C LYS A 291 -11.81 -4.14 -23.85
N SER A 292 -12.45 -3.16 -24.49
CA SER A 292 -11.94 -2.45 -25.67
C SER A 292 -10.70 -1.59 -25.36
N CYS A 293 -10.51 -1.15 -24.11
CA CYS A 293 -9.33 -0.37 -23.74
C CYS A 293 -8.03 -1.19 -23.70
N GLY A 294 -8.10 -2.52 -23.66
CA GLY A 294 -6.93 -3.40 -23.79
C GLY A 294 -5.96 -3.44 -22.60
N TYR A 295 -6.26 -2.75 -21.49
CA TYR A 295 -5.41 -2.73 -20.29
C TYR A 295 -5.68 -3.87 -19.29
N ASP A 296 -6.66 -4.72 -19.57
CA ASP A 296 -7.18 -5.74 -18.65
C ASP A 296 -7.47 -5.17 -17.24
N PHE A 297 -7.94 -3.92 -17.17
CA PHE A 297 -8.23 -3.21 -15.93
C PHE A 297 -9.75 -3.20 -15.67
N PRO A 298 -10.23 -3.55 -14.47
CA PRO A 298 -9.48 -3.84 -13.23
C PRO A 298 -8.77 -5.20 -13.24
N SER A 299 -9.43 -6.22 -13.78
CA SER A 299 -8.84 -7.52 -14.12
C SER A 299 -9.58 -8.13 -15.32
N LYS A 300 -8.90 -8.98 -16.09
CA LYS A 300 -9.52 -9.69 -17.21
C LYS A 300 -10.72 -10.54 -16.79
N LEU A 301 -10.62 -11.21 -15.64
CA LEU A 301 -11.71 -12.03 -15.09
C LEU A 301 -12.90 -11.16 -14.65
N CYS A 302 -12.65 -9.99 -14.07
CA CYS A 302 -13.69 -9.02 -13.72
C CYS A 302 -14.49 -8.62 -14.95
N ILE A 303 -13.79 -8.16 -15.99
CA ILE A 303 -14.38 -7.68 -17.24
C ILE A 303 -15.26 -8.79 -17.84
N ASN A 304 -14.74 -10.01 -17.92
CA ASN A 304 -15.50 -11.15 -18.45
C ASN A 304 -16.76 -11.43 -17.62
N LYS A 305 -16.68 -11.41 -16.28
CA LYS A 305 -17.85 -11.62 -15.41
C LYS A 305 -18.89 -10.52 -15.53
N LEU A 306 -18.47 -9.27 -15.69
CA LEU A 306 -19.37 -8.13 -15.91
C LEU A 306 -20.04 -8.22 -17.29
N LEU A 307 -19.33 -8.68 -18.32
CA LEU A 307 -19.89 -8.85 -19.66
C LEU A 307 -21.02 -9.89 -19.71
N LEU A 308 -20.88 -10.99 -18.96
CA LEU A 308 -21.91 -12.04 -18.87
C LEU A 308 -23.26 -11.51 -18.35
N HIS A 309 -23.26 -10.41 -17.61
CA HIS A 309 -24.45 -9.84 -16.98
C HIS A 309 -24.81 -8.46 -17.53
N SER A 310 -24.14 -8.00 -18.61
CA SER A 310 -24.28 -6.64 -19.13
C SER A 310 -25.67 -6.32 -19.70
N GLU A 311 -26.51 -7.34 -19.91
CA GLU A 311 -27.90 -7.22 -20.35
C GLU A 311 -28.89 -7.02 -19.18
N ASN A 312 -28.48 -7.25 -17.92
CA ASN A 312 -29.36 -7.14 -16.75
C ASN A 312 -29.11 -5.84 -15.96
N ALA A 313 -30.19 -5.23 -15.48
CA ALA A 313 -30.26 -3.92 -14.83
C ALA A 313 -29.53 -3.80 -13.47
N ASP A 314 -28.73 -4.79 -13.04
CA ASP A 314 -28.14 -4.85 -11.70
C ASP A 314 -26.60 -4.82 -11.70
N ASN A 315 -26.03 -3.97 -12.57
CA ASN A 315 -24.58 -3.83 -12.77
C ASN A 315 -23.84 -3.30 -11.53
N ALA A 316 -24.51 -2.48 -10.69
CA ALA A 316 -23.89 -1.88 -9.50
C ALA A 316 -23.66 -2.92 -8.38
N PHE A 317 -24.67 -3.74 -8.09
CA PHE A 317 -24.58 -4.79 -7.07
C PHE A 317 -23.53 -5.84 -7.43
N MET A 318 -23.48 -6.24 -8.70
CA MET A 318 -22.48 -7.20 -9.19
C MET A 318 -21.05 -6.65 -9.11
N MET A 319 -20.85 -5.36 -9.40
CA MET A 319 -19.55 -4.71 -9.22
C MET A 319 -19.09 -4.73 -7.77
N SER A 320 -19.97 -4.43 -6.81
CA SER A 320 -19.64 -4.47 -5.37
C SER A 320 -19.30 -5.89 -4.92
N ASN A 321 -20.11 -6.89 -5.28
CA ASN A 321 -19.87 -8.29 -4.93
C ASN A 321 -18.57 -8.84 -5.53
N TYR A 322 -18.26 -8.45 -6.77
CA TYR A 322 -17.00 -8.84 -7.39
C TYR A 322 -15.81 -8.14 -6.73
N ALA A 323 -15.92 -6.85 -6.42
CA ALA A 323 -14.87 -6.10 -5.72
C ALA A 323 -14.51 -6.78 -4.38
N ASP A 324 -15.52 -7.23 -3.64
CA ASP A 324 -15.35 -7.98 -2.40
C ASP A 324 -14.60 -9.31 -2.59
N LYS A 325 -15.08 -10.15 -3.52
CA LYS A 325 -14.44 -11.44 -3.80
C LYS A 325 -13.00 -11.26 -4.29
N TRP A 326 -12.77 -10.28 -5.14
CA TRP A 326 -11.46 -10.02 -5.72
C TRP A 326 -10.47 -9.47 -4.68
N LEU A 327 -10.95 -8.67 -3.72
CA LEU A 327 -10.14 -8.21 -2.59
C LEU A 327 -9.68 -9.39 -1.71
N GLU A 328 -10.57 -10.35 -1.43
CA GLU A 328 -10.22 -11.57 -0.68
C GLU A 328 -9.26 -12.49 -1.47
N GLU A 329 -9.48 -12.67 -2.77
CA GLU A 329 -8.53 -13.39 -3.63
C GLU A 329 -7.15 -12.72 -3.64
N ALA A 330 -7.10 -11.39 -3.63
CA ALA A 330 -5.86 -10.64 -3.57
C ALA A 330 -5.11 -10.88 -2.25
N LYS A 331 -5.82 -10.99 -1.11
CA LYS A 331 -5.21 -11.32 0.18
C LYS A 331 -4.58 -12.71 0.13
N GLY A 332 -5.30 -13.67 -0.46
CA GLY A 332 -4.80 -15.03 -0.69
C GLY A 332 -3.53 -15.06 -1.55
N LYS A 333 -3.50 -14.31 -2.66
CA LYS A 333 -2.32 -14.20 -3.54
C LYS A 333 -1.12 -13.57 -2.85
N VAL A 334 -1.34 -12.54 -2.02
CA VAL A 334 -0.29 -11.92 -1.20
C VAL A 334 0.35 -12.95 -0.27
N LYS A 335 -0.47 -13.73 0.44
CA LYS A 335 0.01 -14.79 1.33
C LYS A 335 0.81 -15.85 0.57
N SER A 336 0.31 -16.31 -0.57
CA SER A 336 1.01 -17.31 -1.39
C SER A 336 2.33 -16.79 -1.96
N THR A 337 2.38 -15.52 -2.38
CA THR A 337 3.61 -14.88 -2.86
C THR A 337 4.68 -14.85 -1.77
N GLY A 338 4.31 -14.55 -0.52
CA GLY A 338 5.22 -14.57 0.62
C GLY A 338 5.83 -15.96 0.88
N VAL A 339 5.03 -17.03 0.74
CA VAL A 339 5.51 -18.41 0.87
C VAL A 339 6.52 -18.74 -0.23
N TRP A 340 6.25 -18.38 -1.48
CA TRP A 340 7.20 -18.62 -2.57
C TRP A 340 8.52 -17.87 -2.38
N ILE A 341 8.49 -16.62 -1.91
CA ILE A 341 9.70 -15.88 -1.57
C ILE A 341 10.52 -16.62 -0.50
N THR A 342 9.84 -17.17 0.50
CA THR A 342 10.45 -17.97 1.56
C THR A 342 11.11 -19.24 1.03
N VAL A 343 10.40 -20.01 0.20
CA VAL A 343 10.93 -21.24 -0.40
C VAL A 343 12.15 -20.96 -1.26
N VAL A 344 12.08 -19.95 -2.13
CA VAL A 344 13.22 -19.58 -2.99
C VAL A 344 14.42 -19.13 -2.16
N SER A 345 14.19 -18.32 -1.11
CA SER A 345 15.26 -17.87 -0.21
C SER A 345 15.91 -19.04 0.52
N ALA A 346 15.11 -20.00 1.01
CA ALA A 346 15.60 -21.21 1.67
C ALA A 346 16.43 -22.09 0.71
N LEU A 347 15.99 -22.24 -0.54
CA LEU A 347 16.73 -22.98 -1.56
C LEU A 347 18.09 -22.34 -1.88
N ILE A 348 18.16 -21.01 -1.97
CA ILE A 348 19.43 -20.28 -2.19
C ILE A 348 20.40 -20.54 -1.04
N VAL A 349 19.94 -20.43 0.21
CA VAL A 349 20.78 -20.69 1.39
C VAL A 349 21.21 -22.16 1.45
N PHE A 350 20.30 -23.09 1.16
CA PHE A 350 20.62 -24.51 1.11
C PHE A 350 21.69 -24.82 0.05
N ALA A 351 21.54 -24.29 -1.16
CA ALA A 351 22.53 -24.45 -2.22
C ALA A 351 23.90 -23.89 -1.80
N PHE A 352 23.92 -22.75 -1.12
CA PHE A 352 25.15 -22.17 -0.58
C PHE A 352 25.80 -23.07 0.49
N ILE A 353 25.02 -23.63 1.43
CA ILE A 353 25.54 -24.56 2.45
C ILE A 353 26.13 -25.82 1.80
N VAL A 354 25.45 -26.38 0.80
CA VAL A 354 25.97 -27.54 0.05
C VAL A 354 27.28 -27.19 -0.66
N MET A 355 27.35 -26.01 -1.29
CA MET A 355 28.58 -25.52 -1.92
C MET A 355 29.71 -25.33 -0.90
N MET A 356 29.41 -24.85 0.31
CA MET A 356 30.38 -24.71 1.39
C MET A 356 30.91 -26.06 1.86
N ILE A 357 30.03 -27.03 2.10
CA ILE A 357 30.40 -28.38 2.56
C ILE A 357 31.26 -29.09 1.51
N THR A 358 30.88 -29.02 0.23
CA THR A 358 31.65 -29.62 -0.87
C THR A 358 33.04 -29.00 -1.00
N ALA A 359 33.15 -27.67 -0.88
CA ALA A 359 34.46 -27.01 -0.86
C ALA A 359 35.33 -27.47 0.32
N LEU A 360 34.76 -27.65 1.52
CA LEU A 360 35.50 -28.15 2.69
C LEU A 360 35.97 -29.61 2.51
N TYR A 361 35.14 -30.48 1.92
CA TYR A 361 35.56 -31.84 1.58
C TYR A 361 36.69 -31.84 0.53
N ASP A 362 36.62 -30.96 -0.46
CA ASP A 362 37.66 -30.81 -1.47
C ASP A 362 39.00 -30.39 -0.85
N VAL A 363 39.00 -29.58 0.23
CA VAL A 363 40.22 -29.25 0.98
C VAL A 363 40.86 -30.53 1.52
N SER A 364 40.06 -31.39 2.15
CA SER A 364 40.57 -32.65 2.70
C SER A 364 41.18 -33.53 1.62
N ASN A 365 40.58 -33.58 0.43
CA ASN A 365 41.10 -34.36 -0.70
C ASN A 365 42.41 -33.77 -1.25
N VAL A 366 42.50 -32.44 -1.34
CA VAL A 366 43.72 -31.74 -1.78
C VAL A 366 44.85 -31.86 -0.75
N LEU A 367 44.54 -32.09 0.53
CA LEU A 367 45.56 -32.33 1.57
C LEU A 367 46.04 -33.79 1.62
N GLN A 368 45.27 -34.73 1.08
CA GLN A 368 45.63 -36.16 1.05
C GLN A 368 46.45 -36.56 -0.19
N HIS A 369 46.59 -35.67 -1.18
CA HIS A 369 47.36 -35.85 -2.42
C HIS A 369 48.39 -34.73 -2.57
#